data_AF-A0A933KZT3-F1
#
_entry.id   AF-A0A933KZT3-F1
#
_cell.length_a   1.000
_cell.length_b   1.000
_cell.length_c   1.000
_cell.angle_alpha   90.00
_cell.angle_beta   90.00
_cell.angle_gamma   90.00
#
_symmetry.space_group_name_H-M   'P 1'
#
loop_
_entity.id
_entity.type
_entity.pdbx_description
1 polymer ?
#
loop_
_entity_poly.entity_id
_entity_poly.type
_entity_poly.pdbx_seq_one_letter_code
_entity_poly.pdbx_strand_id
1 'polypeptide(L)'
;MRVSTFFAVLATLFTCAILSVVPANAQASRTWVSGVGDDANPCSRTAPCKTFAGAISKTAVLGEINCLDPGGFGSVTITKSITIDCHEVFASTLNAGTNGVIINFNSFTDARKTVRIRNINFNGFDTGLIGIRILGAAGSAGSEVFIEDVLIDGNFGGTARGISDERTGGGELSISDTTVRNTGATGIAITGGARVDVAIDNVRVQNSNFGVAVGNGAKVMINRSVFSGNTLGGIEADPGGEINVDNSVISSNGTGVTNSGTIRLANTDISFNATGITGATLSFGNNRISGNTAPGTAPTLIGAVSNPTGQQ
;
A
#
# COMPACT_ATOMS: atom_id res chain seq x y z
N MET A 1 65.87 -41.41 47.30
CA MET A 1 64.85 -42.48 47.28
C MET A 1 63.57 -41.91 47.89
N ARG A 2 62.41 -42.01 47.21
CA ARG A 2 61.00 -41.81 47.67
C ARG A 2 60.74 -40.76 48.80
N VAL A 3 60.16 -39.58 48.49
CA VAL A 3 58.71 -39.31 48.33
C VAL A 3 57.89 -39.40 49.63
N SER A 4 57.53 -38.24 50.19
CA SER A 4 56.37 -37.87 51.07
C SER A 4 56.63 -36.45 51.63
N THR A 5 55.68 -35.56 51.96
CA THR A 5 54.22 -35.38 51.68
C THR A 5 53.86 -33.88 52.00
N PHE A 6 52.58 -33.48 51.89
CA PHE A 6 51.97 -32.24 52.43
C PHE A 6 52.42 -30.85 51.91
N PHE A 7 51.64 -30.31 50.95
CA PHE A 7 51.14 -28.92 50.90
C PHE A 7 49.75 -29.00 50.23
N ALA A 8 48.61 -28.62 50.83
CA ALA A 8 48.20 -27.40 51.53
C ALA A 8 47.83 -26.23 50.58
N VAL A 9 46.58 -26.29 50.09
CA VAL A 9 45.64 -25.19 49.74
C VAL A 9 46.23 -23.83 49.32
N LEU A 10 46.24 -23.56 48.02
CA LEU A 10 46.01 -22.28 47.31
C LEU A 10 46.21 -22.56 45.79
N ALA A 11 45.48 -22.02 44.81
CA ALA A 11 44.38 -21.06 44.84
C ALA A 11 43.37 -21.36 43.71
N THR A 12 42.09 -21.48 44.04
CA THR A 12 40.97 -21.43 43.07
C THR A 12 40.49 -19.99 42.95
N LEU A 13 41.04 -19.21 42.02
CA LEU A 13 40.55 -17.85 41.76
C LEU A 13 40.48 -17.48 40.27
N PHE A 14 39.30 -16.97 39.91
CA PHE A 14 39.07 -16.02 38.79
C PHE A 14 39.10 -16.52 37.34
N THR A 15 38.25 -17.51 37.04
CA THR A 15 37.62 -17.65 35.72
C THR A 15 36.58 -16.54 35.49
N CYS A 16 37.01 -15.27 35.44
CA CYS A 16 36.11 -14.15 35.11
C CYS A 16 36.04 -13.99 33.59
N ALA A 17 35.27 -14.88 32.94
CA ALA A 17 34.88 -14.69 31.55
C ALA A 17 34.08 -13.39 31.47
N ILE A 18 34.68 -12.35 30.88
CA ILE A 18 34.00 -11.09 30.60
C ILE A 18 33.02 -11.36 29.46
N LEU A 19 31.84 -11.89 29.82
CA LEU A 19 30.66 -11.82 28.99
C LEU A 19 30.34 -10.34 28.84
N SER A 20 30.84 -9.74 27.76
CA SER A 20 30.37 -8.46 27.27
C SER A 20 28.91 -8.65 26.89
N VAL A 21 28.03 -8.45 27.89
CA VAL A 21 26.59 -8.27 27.69
C VAL A 21 26.46 -7.00 26.87
N VAL A 22 26.51 -7.17 25.55
CA VAL A 22 26.10 -6.13 24.61
C VAL A 22 24.70 -5.73 25.07
N PRO A 23 24.42 -4.45 25.36
CA PRO A 23 23.07 -4.06 25.70
C PRO A 23 22.19 -4.44 24.52
N ALA A 24 21.34 -5.44 24.73
CA ALA A 24 20.21 -5.71 23.86
C ALA A 24 19.32 -4.48 24.00
N ASN A 25 19.55 -3.48 23.14
CA ASN A 25 18.74 -2.29 23.07
C ASN A 25 17.33 -2.73 22.69
N ALA A 26 16.50 -2.91 23.72
CA ALA A 26 15.11 -3.29 23.56
C ALA A 26 14.47 -2.20 22.69
N GLN A 27 14.14 -2.56 21.45
CA GLN A 27 13.48 -1.64 20.54
C GLN A 27 12.16 -1.20 21.19
N ALA A 28 11.86 0.09 21.10
CA ALA A 28 10.68 0.64 21.75
C ALA A 28 9.41 0.14 21.03
N SER A 29 8.39 -0.22 21.80
CA SER A 29 7.07 -0.56 21.24
C SER A 29 6.41 0.64 20.54
N ARG A 30 6.80 1.86 20.93
CA ARG A 30 6.34 3.13 20.33
C ARG A 30 7.51 4.09 20.17
N THR A 31 7.64 4.72 19.01
CA THR A 31 8.61 5.80 18.77
C THR A 31 7.95 7.03 18.14
N TRP A 32 8.66 8.15 18.17
CA TRP A 32 8.17 9.44 17.66
C TRP A 32 9.13 10.05 16.64
N VAL A 33 8.56 10.65 15.59
CA VAL A 33 9.25 11.53 14.63
C VAL A 33 8.82 12.99 14.81
N SER A 34 9.71 13.93 14.51
CA SER A 34 9.50 15.38 14.68
C SER A 34 10.20 16.17 13.58
N GLY A 35 9.57 17.26 13.12
CA GLY A 35 10.14 18.25 12.21
C GLY A 35 11.42 18.90 12.76
N VAL A 36 11.64 18.85 14.08
CA VAL A 36 12.86 19.32 14.77
C VAL A 36 13.63 18.21 15.49
N GLY A 37 13.31 16.94 15.19
CA GLY A 37 14.01 15.77 15.76
C GLY A 37 15.41 15.55 15.19
N ASP A 38 16.09 14.53 15.72
CA ASP A 38 17.43 14.07 15.28
C ASP A 38 17.46 12.53 15.27
N ASP A 39 17.91 11.92 14.16
CA ASP A 39 18.01 10.46 14.05
C ASP A 39 19.11 9.83 14.93
N ALA A 40 19.93 10.62 15.62
CA ALA A 40 20.76 10.16 16.72
C ALA A 40 19.96 9.85 18.00
N ASN A 41 18.81 10.51 18.21
CA ASN A 41 18.00 10.37 19.44
C ASN A 41 17.43 8.95 19.63
N PRO A 42 17.02 8.54 20.85
CA PRO A 42 16.33 7.27 21.08
C PRO A 42 14.92 7.16 20.43
N CYS A 43 14.49 8.17 19.67
CA CYS A 43 13.13 8.33 19.15
C CYS A 43 12.02 8.25 20.23
N SER A 44 12.31 8.71 21.45
CA SER A 44 11.32 8.81 22.52
C SER A 44 10.47 10.09 22.35
N ARG A 45 9.36 10.22 23.08
CA ARG A 45 8.49 11.41 22.96
C ARG A 45 9.19 12.73 23.32
N THR A 46 10.24 12.68 24.16
CA THR A 46 11.03 13.85 24.57
C THR A 46 12.33 14.01 23.78
N ALA A 47 12.72 13.00 23.00
CA ALA A 47 13.86 13.00 22.10
C ALA A 47 13.46 12.27 20.81
N PRO A 48 12.61 12.88 19.97
CA PRO A 48 12.09 12.27 18.76
C PRO A 48 13.15 12.18 17.66
N CYS A 49 12.95 11.26 16.73
CA CYS A 49 13.79 11.13 15.55
C CYS A 49 13.37 12.09 14.43
N LYS A 50 14.26 12.33 13.47
CA LYS A 50 14.02 13.25 12.36
C LYS A 50 13.25 12.59 11.22
N THR A 51 13.48 11.30 10.99
CA THR A 51 12.93 10.57 9.84
C THR A 51 12.24 9.26 10.24
N PHE A 52 11.36 8.78 9.37
CA PHE A 52 10.79 7.44 9.49
C PHE A 52 11.88 6.35 9.44
N ALA A 53 12.97 6.57 8.68
CA ALA A 53 14.12 5.67 8.62
C ALA A 53 14.88 5.60 9.97
N GLY A 54 15.06 6.73 10.65
CA GLY A 54 15.59 6.78 12.01
C GLY A 54 14.68 6.05 13.00
N ALA A 55 13.38 6.35 12.99
CA ALA A 55 12.39 5.76 13.88
C ALA A 55 12.22 4.24 13.70
N ILE A 56 12.13 3.72 12.47
CA ILE A 56 11.95 2.28 12.23
C ILE A 56 13.15 1.45 12.71
N SER A 57 14.36 2.02 12.74
CA SER A 57 15.54 1.33 13.28
C SER A 57 15.43 1.01 14.77
N LYS A 58 14.72 1.86 15.53
CA LYS A 58 14.56 1.80 17.00
C LYS A 58 13.18 1.31 17.46
N THR A 59 12.22 1.19 16.55
CA THR A 59 10.88 0.65 16.82
C THR A 59 10.90 -0.88 16.75
N ALA A 60 10.20 -1.55 17.67
CA ALA A 60 10.11 -3.00 17.70
C ALA A 60 9.31 -3.55 16.51
N VAL A 61 9.49 -4.83 16.22
CA VAL A 61 8.51 -5.60 15.42
C VAL A 61 7.15 -5.52 16.15
N LEU A 62 6.07 -5.33 15.40
CA LEU A 62 4.70 -5.05 15.90
C LEU A 62 4.54 -3.70 16.62
N GLY A 63 5.57 -2.84 16.62
CA GLY A 63 5.51 -1.51 17.23
C GLY A 63 4.87 -0.44 16.34
N GLU A 64 4.85 0.78 16.85
CA GLU A 64 4.23 1.95 16.22
C GLU A 64 5.21 3.13 16.13
N ILE A 65 5.18 3.86 15.01
CA ILE A 65 5.85 5.15 14.83
C ILE A 65 4.77 6.22 14.72
N ASN A 66 4.87 7.29 15.52
CA ASN A 66 3.95 8.43 15.42
C ASN A 66 4.66 9.73 15.10
N CYS A 67 3.94 10.63 14.42
CA CYS A 67 4.38 12.01 14.25
C CYS A 67 4.01 12.84 15.48
N LEU A 68 4.98 13.57 16.05
CA LEU A 68 4.81 14.41 17.23
C LEU A 68 4.34 15.83 16.89
N ASP A 69 4.80 16.35 15.75
CA ASP A 69 4.54 17.70 15.26
C ASP A 69 4.58 17.68 13.71
N PRO A 70 4.05 18.72 13.04
CA PRO A 70 4.02 18.76 11.58
C PRO A 70 5.40 18.70 10.92
N GLY A 71 5.59 17.81 9.95
CA GLY A 71 6.90 17.66 9.30
C GLY A 71 6.95 16.80 8.05
N GLY A 72 8.09 16.91 7.36
CA GLY A 72 8.52 15.97 6.32
C GLY A 72 9.51 14.98 6.92
N PHE A 73 9.19 13.68 6.84
CA PHE A 73 9.89 12.60 7.56
C PHE A 73 10.67 11.65 6.66
N GLY A 74 10.66 11.91 5.35
CA GLY A 74 11.47 11.19 4.34
C GLY A 74 10.98 9.77 4.03
N SER A 75 11.51 9.21 2.95
CA SER A 75 11.16 7.85 2.51
C SER A 75 11.62 6.78 3.50
N VAL A 76 10.92 5.64 3.54
CA VAL A 76 11.26 4.51 4.42
C VAL A 76 11.04 3.14 3.76
N THR A 77 11.96 2.23 4.03
CA THR A 77 11.83 0.81 3.68
C THR A 77 11.38 0.03 4.91
N ILE A 78 10.23 -0.62 4.82
CA ILE A 78 9.62 -1.43 5.86
C ILE A 78 9.96 -2.91 5.62
N THR A 79 10.60 -3.54 6.61
CA THR A 79 11.11 -4.92 6.55
C THR A 79 10.63 -5.79 7.73
N LYS A 80 9.63 -5.31 8.46
CA LYS A 80 9.02 -5.96 9.64
C LYS A 80 7.60 -5.42 9.81
N SER A 81 6.74 -6.18 10.48
CA SER A 81 5.41 -5.71 10.85
C SER A 81 5.48 -4.45 11.71
N ILE A 82 4.75 -3.41 11.33
CA ILE A 82 4.79 -2.09 11.98
C ILE A 82 3.55 -1.26 11.63
N THR A 83 3.19 -0.33 12.52
CA THR A 83 2.27 0.78 12.22
C THR A 83 3.06 2.07 12.08
N ILE A 84 2.81 2.86 11.03
CA ILE A 84 3.22 4.28 10.95
C ILE A 84 1.94 5.11 10.92
N ASP A 85 1.72 5.90 11.97
CA ASP A 85 0.46 6.62 12.19
C ASP A 85 0.67 8.05 12.65
N CYS A 86 0.24 8.97 11.80
CA CYS A 86 0.38 10.40 12.01
C CYS A 86 -0.97 11.13 12.07
N HIS A 87 -2.10 10.47 12.36
CA HIS A 87 -3.45 11.09 12.39
C HIS A 87 -3.58 12.36 13.25
N GLU A 88 -2.70 12.59 14.23
CA GLU A 88 -2.74 13.77 15.11
C GLU A 88 -2.16 15.05 14.46
N VAL A 89 -1.33 14.94 13.40
CA VAL A 89 -0.59 16.08 12.81
C VAL A 89 -0.36 15.92 11.29
N PHE A 90 -0.04 17.01 10.59
CA PHE A 90 0.35 16.91 9.18
C PHE A 90 1.70 16.19 9.01
N ALA A 91 1.70 15.07 8.28
CA ALA A 91 2.92 14.34 7.96
C ALA A 91 3.12 14.22 6.45
N SER A 92 4.37 14.35 5.99
CA SER A 92 4.69 14.15 4.58
C SER A 92 6.00 13.41 4.32
N THR A 93 6.07 12.86 3.11
CA THR A 93 7.26 12.26 2.51
C THR A 93 7.50 12.93 1.17
N LEU A 94 8.63 13.61 1.01
CA LEU A 94 9.12 14.07 -0.29
C LEU A 94 9.81 12.88 -0.98
N ASN A 95 9.20 12.36 -2.04
CA ASN A 95 9.70 11.20 -2.77
C ASN A 95 10.22 11.55 -4.18
N ALA A 96 10.73 12.76 -4.37
CA ALA A 96 11.37 13.23 -5.61
C ALA A 96 12.49 12.27 -6.08
N GLY A 97 12.40 11.78 -7.31
CA GLY A 97 13.37 10.83 -7.89
C GLY A 97 13.46 9.45 -7.21
N THR A 98 12.57 9.13 -6.28
CA THR A 98 12.62 7.90 -5.48
C THR A 98 11.21 7.33 -5.20
N ASN A 99 11.14 6.25 -4.42
CA ASN A 99 9.88 5.74 -3.87
C ASN A 99 9.59 6.36 -2.50
N GLY A 100 8.32 6.55 -2.14
CA GLY A 100 7.93 7.07 -0.83
C GLY A 100 8.09 6.04 0.29
N VAL A 101 7.31 4.96 0.23
CA VAL A 101 7.46 3.78 1.09
C VAL A 101 7.74 2.55 0.23
N ILE A 102 8.66 1.70 0.70
CA ILE A 102 8.87 0.36 0.15
C ILE A 102 8.54 -0.67 1.24
N ILE A 103 7.55 -1.53 1.04
CA ILE A 103 7.27 -2.67 1.92
C ILE A 103 7.88 -3.92 1.29
N ASN A 104 8.96 -4.44 1.88
CA ASN A 104 9.70 -5.59 1.34
C ASN A 104 9.49 -6.84 2.21
N PHE A 105 8.46 -7.62 1.90
CA PHE A 105 8.10 -8.84 2.62
C PHE A 105 9.13 -9.98 2.51
N ASN A 106 10.09 -9.91 1.57
CA ASN A 106 11.19 -10.89 1.54
C ASN A 106 12.18 -10.69 2.70
N SER A 107 12.15 -9.54 3.39
CA SER A 107 13.00 -9.26 4.55
C SER A 107 12.30 -9.44 5.89
N PHE A 108 11.01 -9.79 5.91
CA PHE A 108 10.26 -10.00 7.15
C PHE A 108 10.62 -11.35 7.76
N THR A 109 10.94 -11.35 9.05
CA THR A 109 11.18 -12.55 9.86
C THR A 109 10.05 -12.84 10.86
N ASP A 110 9.10 -11.91 11.01
CA ASP A 110 7.98 -12.05 11.93
C ASP A 110 6.80 -12.79 11.30
N ALA A 111 6.03 -13.48 12.14
CA ALA A 111 4.93 -14.32 11.70
C ALA A 111 3.67 -13.56 11.29
N ARG A 112 3.52 -12.28 11.69
CA ARG A 112 2.29 -11.53 11.49
C ARG A 112 2.23 -10.87 10.10
N LYS A 113 3.38 -10.38 9.61
CA LYS A 113 3.54 -9.73 8.30
C LYS A 113 2.48 -8.66 7.99
N THR A 114 2.11 -7.85 8.98
CA THR A 114 1.14 -6.76 8.82
C THR A 114 1.83 -5.39 8.81
N VAL A 115 1.53 -4.56 7.82
CA VAL A 115 1.94 -3.14 7.80
C VAL A 115 0.70 -2.24 7.78
N ARG A 116 0.74 -1.14 8.56
CA ARG A 116 -0.28 -0.08 8.54
C ARG A 116 0.36 1.27 8.26
N ILE A 117 -0.18 2.02 7.31
CA ILE A 117 0.28 3.36 6.91
C ILE A 117 -0.93 4.29 6.98
N ARG A 118 -0.83 5.33 7.80
CA ARG A 118 -1.98 6.07 8.33
C ARG A 118 -1.70 7.59 8.39
N ASN A 119 -2.51 8.39 7.69
CA ASN A 119 -2.39 9.86 7.57
C ASN A 119 -0.98 10.36 7.17
N ILE A 120 -0.56 10.06 5.94
CA ILE A 120 0.73 10.51 5.38
C ILE A 120 0.55 11.02 3.95
N ASN A 121 1.11 12.19 3.66
CA ASN A 121 1.10 12.81 2.33
C ASN A 121 2.41 12.55 1.57
N PHE A 122 2.34 11.79 0.49
CA PHE A 122 3.45 11.53 -0.42
C PHE A 122 3.47 12.56 -1.54
N ASN A 123 4.55 13.33 -1.62
CA ASN A 123 4.76 14.36 -2.64
C ASN A 123 5.96 13.96 -3.51
N GLY A 124 5.68 13.56 -4.75
CA GLY A 124 6.69 13.17 -5.72
C GLY A 124 7.39 14.34 -6.43
N PHE A 125 6.94 15.58 -6.25
CA PHE A 125 7.55 16.78 -6.88
C PHE A 125 7.81 16.58 -8.38
N ASP A 126 6.78 16.09 -9.09
CA ASP A 126 6.73 15.70 -10.50
C ASP A 126 7.89 14.80 -11.02
N THR A 127 8.61 14.16 -10.10
CA THR A 127 9.78 13.32 -10.40
C THR A 127 9.78 12.01 -9.61
N GLY A 128 8.82 11.82 -8.71
CA GLY A 128 8.68 10.64 -7.88
C GLY A 128 8.34 9.40 -8.69
N LEU A 129 8.85 8.25 -8.24
CA LEU A 129 8.70 6.96 -8.91
C LEU A 129 7.40 6.29 -8.44
N ILE A 130 7.37 5.71 -7.24
CA ILE A 130 6.18 5.07 -6.67
C ILE A 130 5.93 5.58 -5.26
N GLY A 131 4.71 6.01 -4.95
CA GLY A 131 4.34 6.54 -3.64
C GLY A 131 4.45 5.46 -2.56
N ILE A 132 3.73 4.36 -2.74
CA ILE A 132 3.82 3.16 -1.90
C ILE A 132 4.05 1.93 -2.78
N ARG A 133 5.20 1.27 -2.63
CA ARG A 133 5.57 0.06 -3.37
C ARG A 133 5.59 -1.15 -2.44
N ILE A 134 4.76 -2.15 -2.72
CA ILE A 134 4.62 -3.38 -1.92
C ILE A 134 5.23 -4.53 -2.72
N LEU A 135 6.16 -5.29 -2.15
CA LEU A 135 6.86 -6.35 -2.86
C LEU A 135 7.20 -7.55 -1.97
N GLY A 136 7.26 -8.74 -2.57
CA GLY A 136 7.66 -9.97 -1.93
C GLY A 136 7.30 -11.20 -2.75
N ALA A 137 8.12 -12.24 -2.70
CA ALA A 137 7.83 -13.56 -3.24
C ALA A 137 7.22 -14.42 -2.12
N ALA A 138 7.66 -15.66 -1.89
CA ALA A 138 7.19 -16.51 -0.80
C ALA A 138 7.18 -15.83 0.59
N GLY A 139 8.04 -14.83 0.83
CA GLY A 139 8.01 -14.00 2.03
C GLY A 139 6.68 -13.27 2.25
N SER A 140 5.95 -12.88 1.20
CA SER A 140 4.65 -12.19 1.30
C SER A 140 3.45 -13.10 1.55
N ALA A 141 3.60 -14.43 1.52
CA ALA A 141 2.48 -15.34 1.78
C ALA A 141 1.88 -15.07 3.18
N GLY A 142 0.57 -14.80 3.22
CA GLY A 142 -0.16 -14.40 4.44
C GLY A 142 0.13 -12.98 4.95
N SER A 143 0.69 -12.09 4.11
CA SER A 143 0.93 -10.69 4.48
C SER A 143 -0.31 -9.81 4.34
N GLU A 144 -0.45 -8.83 5.23
CA GLU A 144 -1.53 -7.85 5.26
C GLU A 144 -0.95 -6.43 5.11
N VAL A 145 -1.56 -5.58 4.29
CA VAL A 145 -1.21 -4.16 4.21
C VAL A 145 -2.47 -3.32 4.30
N PHE A 146 -2.46 -2.32 5.19
CA PHE A 146 -3.53 -1.33 5.33
C PHE A 146 -2.97 0.06 5.01
N ILE A 147 -3.63 0.76 4.08
CA ILE A 147 -3.32 2.13 3.67
C ILE A 147 -4.59 2.95 3.94
N GLU A 148 -4.52 3.90 4.88
CA GLU A 148 -5.69 4.61 5.41
C GLU A 148 -5.39 6.11 5.49
N ASP A 149 -6.32 6.97 5.02
CA ASP A 149 -6.19 8.44 5.06
C ASP A 149 -4.90 8.97 4.38
N VAL A 150 -4.50 8.38 3.26
CA VAL A 150 -3.25 8.76 2.56
C VAL A 150 -3.53 9.67 1.36
N LEU A 151 -2.64 10.65 1.13
CA LEU A 151 -2.55 11.38 -0.14
C LEU A 151 -1.28 10.98 -0.89
N ILE A 152 -1.39 10.68 -2.18
CA ILE A 152 -0.24 10.54 -3.09
C ILE A 152 -0.40 11.49 -4.26
N ASP A 153 0.62 12.32 -4.51
CA ASP A 153 0.57 13.42 -5.48
C ASP A 153 1.92 13.64 -6.18
N GLY A 154 1.92 13.89 -7.50
CA GLY A 154 3.09 14.36 -8.26
C GLY A 154 4.13 13.28 -8.60
N ASN A 155 3.71 12.05 -8.91
CA ASN A 155 4.62 10.97 -9.27
C ASN A 155 4.70 10.79 -10.80
N PHE A 156 5.61 11.49 -11.49
CA PHE A 156 5.79 11.40 -12.95
C PHE A 156 7.15 10.81 -13.41
N GLY A 157 7.97 10.30 -12.50
CA GLY A 157 9.29 9.73 -12.83
C GLY A 157 9.24 8.36 -13.51
N GLY A 158 9.30 8.31 -14.85
CA GLY A 158 9.34 7.06 -15.61
C GLY A 158 7.99 6.33 -15.59
N THR A 159 7.97 5.03 -15.25
CA THR A 159 6.72 4.25 -15.11
C THR A 159 6.04 4.50 -13.76
N ALA A 160 5.84 5.78 -13.42
CA ALA A 160 5.53 6.22 -12.06
C ALA A 160 4.09 5.91 -11.62
N ARG A 161 3.93 5.42 -10.40
CA ARG A 161 2.64 4.95 -9.85
C ARG A 161 2.31 5.61 -8.52
N GLY A 162 1.04 5.59 -8.13
CA GLY A 162 0.64 5.96 -6.77
C GLY A 162 0.96 4.83 -5.80
N ILE A 163 0.15 3.79 -5.83
CA ILE A 163 0.29 2.54 -5.08
C ILE A 163 0.61 1.42 -6.09
N SER A 164 1.64 0.62 -5.82
CA SER A 164 2.05 -0.51 -6.67
C SER A 164 2.20 -1.75 -5.80
N ASP A 165 1.29 -2.72 -5.94
CA ASP A 165 1.43 -4.05 -5.34
C ASP A 165 2.04 -5.03 -6.35
N GLU A 166 3.25 -5.44 -6.05
CA GLU A 166 4.10 -6.31 -6.86
C GLU A 166 4.38 -7.64 -6.13
N ARG A 167 3.56 -8.01 -5.13
CA ARG A 167 3.67 -9.29 -4.40
C ARG A 167 3.39 -10.48 -5.31
N THR A 168 4.38 -11.36 -5.45
CA THR A 168 4.28 -12.64 -6.18
C THR A 168 4.08 -13.85 -5.26
N GLY A 169 4.03 -13.67 -3.94
CA GLY A 169 3.59 -14.69 -2.98
C GLY A 169 2.15 -14.53 -2.48
N GLY A 170 1.41 -13.56 -3.02
CA GLY A 170 0.06 -13.22 -2.57
C GLY A 170 0.01 -12.43 -1.25
N GLY A 171 -1.19 -12.27 -0.71
CA GLY A 171 -1.48 -11.53 0.53
C GLY A 171 -2.81 -10.76 0.45
N GLU A 172 -3.06 -9.89 1.42
CA GLU A 172 -4.20 -8.97 1.47
C GLU A 172 -3.72 -7.51 1.38
N LEU A 173 -4.50 -6.64 0.72
CA LEU A 173 -4.31 -5.19 0.67
C LEU A 173 -5.64 -4.48 0.89
N SER A 174 -5.72 -3.64 1.92
CA SER A 174 -6.83 -2.74 2.15
C SER A 174 -6.39 -1.29 1.92
N ILE A 175 -7.14 -0.56 1.10
CA ILE A 175 -6.95 0.87 0.81
C ILE A 175 -8.26 1.58 1.13
N SER A 176 -8.24 2.46 2.13
CA SER A 176 -9.40 3.25 2.54
C SER A 176 -9.10 4.75 2.60
N ASP A 177 -10.11 5.57 2.35
CA ASP A 177 -10.11 7.03 2.58
C ASP A 177 -8.93 7.77 1.90
N THR A 178 -8.40 7.19 0.81
CA THR A 178 -7.12 7.55 0.22
C THR A 178 -7.32 8.30 -1.10
N THR A 179 -6.55 9.36 -1.33
CA THR A 179 -6.50 10.07 -2.61
C THR A 179 -5.17 9.78 -3.31
N VAL A 180 -5.23 9.28 -4.54
CA VAL A 180 -4.08 9.16 -5.45
C VAL A 180 -4.32 10.07 -6.63
N ARG A 181 -3.39 10.97 -6.94
CA ARG A 181 -3.52 11.83 -8.11
C ARG A 181 -2.20 12.20 -8.76
N ASN A 182 -2.28 12.71 -9.99
CA ASN A 182 -1.15 13.28 -10.72
C ASN A 182 0.00 12.25 -10.82
N THR A 183 -0.25 11.15 -11.54
CA THR A 183 0.74 10.06 -11.70
C THR A 183 1.01 9.74 -13.17
N GLY A 184 2.28 9.55 -13.55
CA GLY A 184 2.71 9.34 -14.95
C GLY A 184 2.34 7.98 -15.55
N ALA A 185 1.93 7.00 -14.74
CA ALA A 185 1.32 5.74 -15.17
C ALA A 185 0.04 5.48 -14.36
N THR A 186 -0.13 4.28 -13.80
CA THR A 186 -1.33 3.88 -13.05
C THR A 186 -1.34 4.45 -11.63
N GLY A 187 -2.48 4.99 -11.18
CA GLY A 187 -2.67 5.43 -9.80
C GLY A 187 -2.56 4.28 -8.80
N ILE A 188 -3.38 3.23 -8.95
CA ILE A 188 -3.29 2.00 -8.15
C ILE A 188 -3.09 0.80 -9.07
N ALA A 189 -1.90 0.18 -9.01
CA ALA A 189 -1.55 -0.97 -9.83
C ALA A 189 -1.37 -2.21 -8.96
N ILE A 190 -2.04 -3.31 -9.32
CA ILE A 190 -1.82 -4.63 -8.73
C ILE A 190 -1.19 -5.50 -9.83
N THR A 191 0.13 -5.67 -9.81
CA THR A 191 0.88 -6.34 -10.89
C THR A 191 1.65 -7.59 -10.44
N GLY A 192 1.42 -8.06 -9.21
CA GLY A 192 1.83 -9.39 -8.78
C GLY A 192 1.12 -10.50 -9.55
N GLY A 193 1.84 -11.57 -9.91
CA GLY A 193 1.29 -12.72 -10.66
C GLY A 193 0.68 -13.83 -9.79
N ALA A 194 0.41 -13.55 -8.52
CA ALA A 194 -0.21 -14.48 -7.57
C ALA A 194 -1.41 -13.80 -6.92
N ARG A 195 -2.30 -14.59 -6.30
CA ARG A 195 -3.52 -14.04 -5.71
C ARG A 195 -3.21 -13.10 -4.53
N VAL A 196 -3.42 -11.81 -4.79
CA VAL A 196 -3.63 -10.79 -3.77
C VAL A 196 -5.13 -10.50 -3.72
N ASP A 197 -5.72 -10.56 -2.54
CA ASP A 197 -7.08 -10.10 -2.29
C ASP A 197 -7.03 -8.62 -1.89
N VAL A 198 -7.76 -7.77 -2.60
CA VAL A 198 -7.65 -6.30 -2.47
C VAL A 198 -9.02 -5.69 -2.21
N ALA A 199 -9.11 -4.81 -1.21
CA ALA A 199 -10.26 -3.97 -0.94
C ALA A 199 -9.90 -2.49 -1.17
N ILE A 200 -10.68 -1.80 -1.99
CA ILE A 200 -10.56 -0.37 -2.30
C ILE A 200 -11.89 0.28 -1.93
N ASP A 201 -11.91 1.12 -0.90
CA ASP A 201 -13.13 1.71 -0.36
C ASP A 201 -12.96 3.22 -0.07
N ASN A 202 -13.90 4.05 -0.50
CA ASN A 202 -13.82 5.52 -0.37
C ASN A 202 -12.52 6.14 -0.95
N VAL A 203 -12.00 5.56 -2.04
CA VAL A 203 -10.75 5.99 -2.67
C VAL A 203 -11.05 6.91 -3.86
N ARG A 204 -10.18 7.91 -4.06
CA ARG A 204 -10.24 8.81 -5.22
C ARG A 204 -8.96 8.72 -6.04
N VAL A 205 -9.07 8.30 -7.31
CA VAL A 205 -7.92 8.27 -8.24
C VAL A 205 -8.15 9.20 -9.44
N GLN A 206 -7.20 10.12 -9.67
CA GLN A 206 -7.34 11.16 -10.70
C GLN A 206 -6.06 11.54 -11.43
N ASN A 207 -6.21 12.03 -12.67
CA ASN A 207 -5.10 12.57 -13.46
C ASN A 207 -3.89 11.61 -13.50
N SER A 208 -4.19 10.33 -13.74
CA SER A 208 -3.25 9.25 -13.98
C SER A 208 -3.45 8.71 -15.40
N ASN A 209 -2.58 7.85 -15.92
CA ASN A 209 -2.89 7.15 -17.17
C ASN A 209 -4.05 6.18 -16.96
N PHE A 210 -3.94 5.35 -15.92
CA PHE A 210 -4.99 4.47 -15.46
C PHE A 210 -5.35 4.79 -14.02
N GLY A 211 -6.63 4.78 -13.65
CA GLY A 211 -7.04 4.89 -12.25
C GLY A 211 -6.63 3.65 -11.46
N VAL A 212 -7.20 2.50 -11.83
CA VAL A 212 -6.79 1.18 -11.33
C VAL A 212 -6.41 0.29 -12.51
N ALA A 213 -5.34 -0.49 -12.37
CA ALA A 213 -5.00 -1.59 -13.28
C ALA A 213 -4.69 -2.88 -12.50
N VAL A 214 -5.34 -3.98 -12.87
CA VAL A 214 -5.31 -5.26 -12.13
C VAL A 214 -4.80 -6.39 -13.02
N GLY A 215 -3.63 -6.91 -12.67
CA GLY A 215 -2.93 -8.02 -13.29
C GLY A 215 -3.44 -9.41 -12.91
N ASN A 216 -2.83 -10.42 -13.52
CA ASN A 216 -3.17 -11.83 -13.38
C ASN A 216 -3.21 -12.35 -11.93
N GLY A 217 -4.33 -12.93 -11.52
CA GLY A 217 -4.51 -13.64 -10.26
C GLY A 217 -5.04 -12.77 -9.12
N ALA A 218 -4.91 -11.46 -9.20
CA ALA A 218 -5.43 -10.52 -8.21
C ALA A 218 -6.97 -10.46 -8.24
N LYS A 219 -7.57 -10.29 -7.06
CA LYS A 219 -9.03 -10.15 -6.89
C LYS A 219 -9.32 -8.86 -6.14
N VAL A 220 -10.02 -7.93 -6.79
CA VAL A 220 -10.22 -6.58 -6.28
C VAL A 220 -11.71 -6.29 -6.08
N MET A 221 -12.06 -5.87 -4.85
CA MET A 221 -13.36 -5.30 -4.51
C MET A 221 -13.22 -3.79 -4.47
N ILE A 222 -14.01 -3.07 -5.26
CA ILE A 222 -14.02 -1.61 -5.32
C ILE A 222 -15.40 -1.10 -4.90
N ASN A 223 -15.44 -0.21 -3.91
CA ASN A 223 -16.66 0.36 -3.34
C ASN A 223 -16.52 1.86 -3.09
N ARG A 224 -17.62 2.64 -3.23
CA ARG A 224 -17.70 4.07 -2.87
C ARG A 224 -16.56 4.94 -3.43
N SER A 225 -15.97 4.55 -4.55
CA SER A 225 -14.72 5.12 -5.05
C SER A 225 -14.92 5.93 -6.34
N VAL A 226 -14.00 6.84 -6.64
CA VAL A 226 -14.08 7.71 -7.81
C VAL A 226 -12.81 7.65 -8.65
N PHE A 227 -12.96 7.23 -9.91
CA PHE A 227 -11.89 7.13 -10.91
C PHE A 227 -12.18 8.14 -12.00
N SER A 228 -11.46 9.27 -12.00
CA SER A 228 -11.82 10.38 -12.88
C SER A 228 -10.68 11.22 -13.43
N GLY A 229 -10.80 11.63 -14.71
CA GLY A 229 -9.75 12.39 -15.38
C GLY A 229 -8.52 11.57 -15.74
N ASN A 230 -8.63 10.24 -15.83
CA ASN A 230 -7.50 9.37 -16.20
C ASN A 230 -7.39 9.26 -17.73
N THR A 231 -6.20 9.46 -18.26
CA THR A 231 -6.00 9.74 -19.71
C THR A 231 -6.24 8.52 -20.61
N LEU A 232 -6.01 7.31 -20.10
CA LEU A 232 -6.26 6.04 -20.81
C LEU A 232 -7.49 5.32 -20.28
N GLY A 233 -7.52 4.99 -18.98
CA GLY A 233 -8.58 4.16 -18.40
C GLY A 233 -8.98 4.55 -16.97
N GLY A 234 -10.27 4.51 -16.63
CA GLY A 234 -10.72 4.65 -15.24
C GLY A 234 -10.38 3.40 -14.42
N ILE A 235 -10.85 2.24 -14.88
CA ILE A 235 -10.57 0.93 -14.29
C ILE A 235 -10.17 -0.04 -15.41
N GLU A 236 -9.08 -0.78 -15.21
CA GLU A 236 -8.55 -1.78 -16.12
C GLU A 236 -8.34 -3.13 -15.43
N ALA A 237 -8.76 -4.22 -16.09
CA ALA A 237 -8.36 -5.58 -15.75
C ALA A 237 -7.63 -6.23 -16.93
N ASP A 238 -6.37 -6.61 -16.69
CA ASP A 238 -5.56 -7.41 -17.59
C ASP A 238 -6.02 -8.88 -17.61
N PRO A 239 -5.54 -9.70 -18.56
CA PRO A 239 -5.82 -11.14 -18.58
C PRO A 239 -5.52 -11.81 -17.24
N GLY A 240 -6.56 -12.42 -16.65
CA GLY A 240 -6.50 -13.10 -15.36
C GLY A 240 -6.75 -12.21 -14.13
N GLY A 241 -6.90 -10.90 -14.28
CA GLY A 241 -7.36 -10.01 -13.21
C GLY A 241 -8.87 -10.11 -12.99
N GLU A 242 -9.32 -10.11 -11.73
CA GLU A 242 -10.74 -10.04 -11.38
C GLU A 242 -11.06 -8.77 -10.58
N ILE A 243 -12.08 -8.02 -11.02
CA ILE A 243 -12.57 -6.83 -10.33
C ILE A 243 -14.09 -6.90 -10.16
N ASN A 244 -14.58 -6.64 -8.96
CA ASN A 244 -15.98 -6.29 -8.72
C ASN A 244 -16.05 -4.82 -8.32
N VAL A 245 -16.90 -4.04 -8.99
CA VAL A 245 -17.10 -2.62 -8.73
C VAL A 245 -18.54 -2.39 -8.29
N ASP A 246 -18.72 -1.83 -7.11
CA ASP A 246 -20.02 -1.41 -6.59
C ASP A 246 -20.03 0.09 -6.22
N ASN A 247 -21.19 0.72 -6.33
CA ASN A 247 -21.49 2.05 -5.76
C ASN A 247 -20.39 3.12 -5.99
N SER A 248 -19.84 3.15 -7.21
CA SER A 248 -18.65 3.95 -7.56
C SER A 248 -18.94 4.88 -8.76
N VAL A 249 -18.02 5.81 -9.02
CA VAL A 249 -18.13 6.77 -10.13
C VAL A 249 -16.89 6.70 -11.02
N ILE A 250 -17.11 6.41 -12.31
CA ILE A 250 -16.08 6.27 -13.34
C ILE A 250 -16.38 7.31 -14.42
N SER A 251 -15.67 8.45 -14.40
CA SER A 251 -16.04 9.60 -15.22
C SER A 251 -14.89 10.43 -15.78
N SER A 252 -15.09 11.05 -16.94
CA SER A 252 -14.09 11.91 -17.59
C SER A 252 -12.75 11.23 -17.85
N ASN A 253 -12.74 9.91 -18.03
CA ASN A 253 -11.55 9.15 -18.44
C ASN A 253 -11.51 8.97 -19.97
N GLY A 254 -10.37 8.55 -20.52
CA GLY A 254 -10.27 8.11 -21.92
C GLY A 254 -11.26 6.96 -22.20
N THR A 255 -11.08 5.82 -21.54
CA THR A 255 -12.08 4.77 -21.40
C THR A 255 -12.54 4.70 -19.95
N GLY A 256 -13.84 4.52 -19.67
CA GLY A 256 -14.32 4.31 -18.31
C GLY A 256 -13.80 2.97 -17.75
N VAL A 257 -14.19 1.87 -18.40
CA VAL A 257 -13.79 0.51 -18.02
C VAL A 257 -13.13 -0.20 -19.20
N THR A 258 -11.91 -0.71 -19.01
CA THR A 258 -11.19 -1.56 -19.99
C THR A 258 -11.09 -2.97 -19.43
N ASN A 259 -11.64 -3.98 -20.12
CA ASN A 259 -11.57 -5.37 -19.66
C ASN A 259 -10.95 -6.34 -20.67
N SER A 260 -9.82 -6.93 -20.27
CA SER A 260 -9.24 -8.16 -20.85
C SER A 260 -9.24 -9.34 -19.86
N GLY A 261 -9.64 -9.10 -18.60
CA GLY A 261 -9.84 -10.10 -17.54
C GLY A 261 -11.33 -10.31 -17.24
N THR A 262 -11.72 -10.19 -15.97
CA THR A 262 -13.13 -10.20 -15.55
C THR A 262 -13.48 -8.97 -14.73
N ILE A 263 -14.40 -8.14 -15.22
CA ILE A 263 -14.99 -7.04 -14.44
C ILE A 263 -16.50 -7.27 -14.27
N ARG A 264 -16.97 -7.17 -13.02
CA ARG A 264 -18.39 -7.23 -12.63
C ARG A 264 -18.82 -5.87 -12.07
N LEU A 265 -19.92 -5.33 -12.58
CA LEU A 265 -20.38 -3.96 -12.30
C LEU A 265 -21.74 -3.97 -11.60
N ALA A 266 -21.86 -3.26 -10.48
CA ALA A 266 -23.12 -2.97 -9.79
C ALA A 266 -23.20 -1.49 -9.36
N ASN A 267 -24.41 -0.92 -9.33
CA ASN A 267 -24.75 0.41 -8.79
C ASN A 267 -23.87 1.60 -9.26
N THR A 268 -23.08 1.44 -10.32
CA THR A 268 -21.95 2.32 -10.67
C THR A 268 -22.32 3.30 -11.78
N ASP A 269 -21.87 4.56 -11.66
CA ASP A 269 -21.91 5.55 -12.74
C ASP A 269 -20.71 5.36 -13.67
N ILE A 270 -20.97 5.17 -14.97
CA ILE A 270 -19.95 5.17 -16.01
C ILE A 270 -20.35 6.24 -17.04
N SER A 271 -19.93 7.48 -16.79
CA SER A 271 -20.46 8.64 -17.51
C SER A 271 -19.39 9.68 -17.88
N PHE A 272 -19.60 10.40 -18.98
CA PHE A 272 -18.69 11.45 -19.47
C PHE A 272 -17.26 11.00 -19.82
N ASN A 273 -17.03 9.71 -20.05
CA ASN A 273 -15.78 9.18 -20.59
C ASN A 273 -15.78 9.30 -22.13
N ALA A 274 -14.62 9.30 -22.78
CA ALA A 274 -14.59 9.29 -24.26
C ALA A 274 -15.13 7.96 -24.81
N THR A 275 -14.83 6.84 -24.16
CA THR A 275 -15.51 5.55 -24.34
C THR A 275 -16.03 5.05 -22.98
N GLY A 276 -17.28 4.59 -22.89
CA GLY A 276 -17.84 4.04 -21.66
C GLY A 276 -17.13 2.75 -21.21
N ILE A 277 -17.27 1.69 -21.99
CA ILE A 277 -16.68 0.37 -21.70
C ILE A 277 -15.99 -0.19 -22.95
N THR A 278 -14.81 -0.77 -22.80
CA THR A 278 -14.12 -1.56 -23.84
C THR A 278 -13.90 -2.98 -23.33
N GLY A 279 -14.35 -3.97 -24.09
CA GLY A 279 -14.25 -5.39 -23.72
C GLY A 279 -15.48 -5.91 -22.97
N ALA A 280 -15.65 -7.24 -22.97
CA ALA A 280 -16.83 -7.87 -22.40
C ALA A 280 -16.83 -7.76 -20.87
N THR A 281 -17.86 -7.14 -20.29
CA THR A 281 -18.02 -7.00 -18.83
C THR A 281 -19.32 -7.64 -18.37
N LEU A 282 -19.43 -7.92 -17.07
CA LEU A 282 -20.64 -8.46 -16.45
C LEU A 282 -21.34 -7.38 -15.62
N SER A 283 -22.67 -7.40 -15.55
CA SER A 283 -23.47 -6.38 -14.85
C SER A 283 -24.63 -7.00 -14.08
N PHE A 284 -24.93 -6.45 -12.90
CA PHE A 284 -26.14 -6.77 -12.12
C PHE A 284 -27.39 -5.97 -12.57
N GLY A 285 -27.31 -5.25 -13.70
CA GLY A 285 -28.45 -4.57 -14.33
C GLY A 285 -28.79 -3.18 -13.77
N ASN A 286 -28.04 -2.69 -12.78
CA ASN A 286 -28.29 -1.47 -12.02
C ASN A 286 -27.21 -0.38 -12.19
N ASN A 287 -26.46 -0.40 -13.30
CA ASN A 287 -25.41 0.58 -13.61
C ASN A 287 -25.94 1.72 -14.48
N ARG A 288 -25.41 2.92 -14.29
CA ARG A 288 -25.76 4.15 -15.02
C ARG A 288 -24.69 4.46 -16.06
N ILE A 289 -24.83 3.89 -17.26
CA ILE A 289 -23.88 4.04 -18.37
C ILE A 289 -24.43 5.07 -19.36
N SER A 290 -24.06 6.35 -19.22
CA SER A 290 -24.72 7.45 -19.94
C SER A 290 -23.77 8.62 -20.23
N GLY A 291 -24.06 9.46 -21.22
CA GLY A 291 -23.28 10.68 -21.48
C GLY A 291 -21.80 10.48 -21.85
N ASN A 292 -21.36 9.25 -22.14
CA ASN A 292 -20.04 8.98 -22.74
C ASN A 292 -20.08 9.33 -24.23
N THR A 293 -18.96 9.80 -24.80
CA THR A 293 -18.90 10.18 -26.23
C THR A 293 -19.15 8.97 -27.14
N ALA A 294 -18.60 7.81 -26.78
CA ALA A 294 -18.98 6.50 -27.30
C ALA A 294 -19.43 5.59 -26.14
N PRO A 295 -20.53 4.81 -26.27
CA PRO A 295 -20.95 3.89 -25.21
C PRO A 295 -19.97 2.70 -25.07
N GLY A 296 -19.46 2.19 -26.19
CA GLY A 296 -18.57 1.04 -26.23
C GLY A 296 -19.29 -0.31 -26.11
N THR A 297 -18.63 -1.31 -25.50
CA THR A 297 -19.17 -2.66 -25.33
C THR A 297 -20.24 -2.71 -24.22
N ALA A 298 -21.47 -3.08 -24.57
CA ALA A 298 -22.53 -3.27 -23.58
C ALA A 298 -22.20 -4.43 -22.63
N PRO A 299 -22.47 -4.30 -21.31
CA PRO A 299 -22.22 -5.38 -20.35
C PRO A 299 -23.28 -6.48 -20.45
N THR A 300 -22.86 -7.72 -20.24
CA THR A 300 -23.76 -8.89 -20.15
C THR A 300 -24.38 -8.97 -18.76
N LEU A 301 -25.70 -9.16 -18.69
CA LEU A 301 -26.41 -9.31 -17.41
C LEU A 301 -26.06 -10.63 -16.70
N ILE A 302 -25.80 -10.56 -15.40
CA ILE A 302 -25.62 -11.73 -14.53
C ILE A 302 -26.99 -12.19 -14.04
N GLY A 303 -27.27 -13.49 -14.21
CA GLY A 303 -28.56 -14.09 -13.87
C GLY A 303 -29.54 -14.04 -15.04
N ALA A 304 -30.28 -15.14 -15.23
CA ALA A 304 -31.34 -15.17 -16.23
C ALA A 304 -32.46 -14.20 -15.83
N VAL A 305 -33.00 -13.45 -16.78
CA VAL A 305 -34.24 -12.68 -16.59
C VAL A 305 -35.40 -13.63 -16.35
N SER A 306 -35.68 -13.93 -15.08
CA SER A 306 -36.94 -14.52 -14.65
C SER A 306 -38.03 -13.46 -14.71
N ASN A 307 -38.45 -13.16 -15.95
CA ASN A 307 -39.59 -12.33 -16.34
C ASN A 307 -39.59 -10.85 -15.87
N PRO A 308 -39.16 -9.88 -16.71
CA PRO A 308 -39.20 -8.46 -16.40
C PRO A 308 -40.56 -7.78 -16.64
N THR A 309 -41.68 -8.51 -16.73
CA THR A 309 -43.02 -7.90 -16.95
C THR A 309 -43.59 -7.25 -15.69
N GLY A 310 -42.96 -6.17 -15.25
CA GLY A 310 -43.64 -5.07 -14.57
C GLY A 310 -44.11 -4.07 -15.63
N GLN A 311 -45.33 -4.23 -16.14
CA GLN A 311 -45.90 -3.30 -17.12
C GLN A 311 -46.20 -1.93 -16.49
N GLN A 312 -45.47 -0.89 -16.90
CA GLN A 312 -45.98 0.37 -17.49
C GLN A 312 -44.83 1.35 -17.75
#